data_AF-A0AAV1LAA8-F1
#
_entry.id   AF-A0AAV1LAA8-F1
#
_cell.length_a   1.000
_cell.length_b   1.000
_cell.length_c   1.000
_cell.angle_alpha   90.00
_cell.angle_beta   90.00
_cell.angle_gamma   90.00
#
_symmetry.space_group_name_H-M   'P 1'
#
loop_
_entity.id
_entity.type
_entity.pdbx_description
1 polymer ?
#
loop_
_entity_poly.entity_id
_entity_poly.type
_entity_poly.pdbx_seq_one_letter_code
_entity_poly.pdbx_strand_id
1 'polypeptide(L)'
;MADFKEWLQPVENDTSKAYFQETLKVVKPSIVEIAQEFRVNAPMIEKLVSQWRNIVHIKWESLTSTVKFWNEVMQYKDAADNNPFAELCEFAMSLISLPHSNADVERVFSQMSLVKTKLRNRLAVRTLNAILYVRFGLKRAGKCCYSYTVPDNVLRSIGTKEYYDSGSQPSTSADVDEDEDLNILFP
;
A
#
# COMPACT_ATOMS: atom_id res chain seq x y z
N MET A 1 -13.27 8.97 24.74
CA MET A 1 -12.76 9.62 23.51
C MET A 1 -12.05 8.51 22.78
N ALA A 2 -12.71 7.87 21.81
CA ALA A 2 -12.13 6.75 21.08
C ALA A 2 -10.99 7.31 20.22
N ASP A 3 -9.80 6.77 20.44
CA ASP A 3 -8.57 7.17 19.76
C ASP A 3 -8.65 6.64 18.32
N PHE A 4 -8.32 7.44 17.31
CA PHE A 4 -8.31 6.96 15.91
C PHE A 4 -7.31 5.80 15.72
N LYS A 5 -6.34 5.68 16.63
CA LYS A 5 -5.47 4.52 16.73
C LYS A 5 -6.23 3.23 17.01
N GLU A 6 -7.35 3.28 17.74
CA GLU A 6 -8.28 2.15 17.94
C GLU A 6 -9.13 1.88 16.70
N TRP A 7 -9.38 2.89 15.84
CA TRP A 7 -10.00 2.70 14.51
C TRP A 7 -9.07 2.02 13.50
N LEU A 8 -7.76 2.22 13.65
CA LEU A 8 -6.72 1.55 12.86
C LEU A 8 -6.33 0.18 13.42
N GLN A 9 -6.86 -0.21 14.59
CA GLN A 9 -6.54 -1.51 15.17
C GLN A 9 -7.40 -2.61 14.53
N PRO A 10 -6.78 -3.74 14.14
CA PRO A 10 -7.48 -4.81 13.48
C PRO A 10 -8.48 -5.45 14.45
N VAL A 11 -9.77 -5.39 14.12
CA VAL A 11 -10.76 -6.33 14.68
C VAL A 11 -10.48 -7.66 13.99
N GLU A 12 -10.10 -8.67 14.78
CA GLU A 12 -9.70 -9.99 14.32
C GLU A 12 -10.66 -10.51 13.22
N ASN A 13 -10.06 -10.78 12.06
CA ASN A 13 -10.60 -11.56 10.93
C ASN A 13 -11.39 -10.86 9.82
N ASP A 14 -11.68 -9.55 9.86
CA ASP A 14 -12.27 -8.86 8.68
C ASP A 14 -12.08 -7.33 8.68
N THR A 15 -10.84 -6.89 8.47
CA THR A 15 -10.39 -5.48 8.58
C THR A 15 -11.02 -4.53 7.57
N SER A 16 -11.68 -5.03 6.51
CA SER A 16 -12.34 -4.20 5.50
C SER A 16 -13.80 -3.84 5.83
N LYS A 17 -14.32 -4.26 6.98
CA LYS A 17 -15.67 -3.92 7.45
C LYS A 17 -15.70 -2.74 8.42
N ALA A 18 -14.65 -2.54 9.22
CA ALA A 18 -14.64 -1.51 10.26
C ALA A 18 -14.61 -0.08 9.69
N TYR A 19 -13.83 0.16 8.63
CA TYR A 19 -13.60 1.52 8.13
C TYR A 19 -14.84 2.21 7.56
N PHE A 20 -15.58 1.57 6.64
CA PHE A 20 -16.75 2.22 6.04
C PHE A 20 -17.96 2.27 6.99
N GLN A 21 -18.12 1.29 7.89
CA GLN A 21 -19.24 1.28 8.82
C GLN A 21 -19.21 2.49 9.76
N GLU A 22 -18.02 2.87 10.23
CA GLU A 22 -17.85 4.07 11.02
C GLU A 22 -17.99 5.35 10.19
N THR A 23 -17.60 5.34 8.90
CA THR A 23 -17.80 6.48 7.99
C THR A 23 -19.28 6.79 7.74
N LEU A 24 -20.18 5.81 7.93
CA LEU A 24 -21.62 5.96 7.72
C LEU A 24 -22.40 6.32 9.01
N LYS A 25 -21.72 6.40 10.16
CA LYS A 25 -22.38 6.81 11.41
C LYS A 25 -22.68 8.31 11.42
N VAL A 26 -23.78 8.70 12.05
CA VAL A 26 -24.16 10.11 12.21
C VAL A 26 -23.23 10.84 13.18
N VAL A 27 -22.71 10.12 14.18
CA VAL A 27 -21.70 10.62 15.13
C VAL A 27 -20.37 9.95 14.81
N LYS A 28 -19.38 10.72 14.35
CA LYS A 28 -18.05 10.25 13.93
C LYS A 28 -16.95 11.06 14.63
N PRO A 29 -15.78 10.48 14.90
CA PRO A 29 -14.61 11.23 15.34
C PRO A 29 -14.17 12.23 14.26
N SER A 30 -13.46 13.27 14.71
CA SER A 30 -12.97 14.33 13.85
C SER A 30 -11.84 13.83 12.97
N ILE A 31 -11.93 14.04 11.65
CA ILE A 31 -10.84 13.74 10.71
C ILE A 31 -9.66 14.73 10.83
N VAL A 32 -9.85 15.82 11.58
CA VAL A 32 -8.88 16.92 11.71
C VAL A 32 -7.57 16.46 12.34
N GLU A 33 -7.63 15.67 13.41
CA GLU A 33 -6.44 15.22 14.14
C GLU A 33 -5.50 14.41 13.22
N ILE A 34 -6.09 13.57 12.37
CA ILE A 34 -5.33 12.71 11.45
C ILE A 34 -4.84 13.53 10.27
N ALA A 35 -5.66 14.42 9.72
CA ALA A 35 -5.23 15.29 8.64
C ALA A 35 -4.06 16.18 9.07
N GLN A 36 -4.03 16.61 10.34
CA GLN A 36 -2.89 17.32 10.93
C GLN A 36 -1.64 16.42 11.07
N GLU A 37 -1.80 15.18 11.52
CA GLU A 37 -0.70 14.21 11.60
C GLU A 37 -0.09 13.93 10.22
N PHE A 38 -0.94 13.83 9.18
CA PHE A 38 -0.55 13.67 7.78
C PHE A 38 -0.08 14.97 7.11
N ARG A 39 0.15 16.04 7.89
CA ARG A 39 0.67 17.34 7.41
C ARG A 39 -0.19 17.98 6.29
N VAL A 40 -1.49 17.72 6.27
CA VAL A 40 -2.41 18.26 5.27
C VAL A 40 -2.61 19.77 5.51
N ASN A 41 -2.66 20.56 4.44
CA ASN A 41 -2.85 22.00 4.51
C ASN A 41 -4.20 22.38 5.16
N ALA A 42 -4.22 23.41 6.01
CA ALA A 42 -5.43 23.91 6.67
C ALA A 42 -6.66 24.10 5.75
N PRO A 43 -6.58 24.76 4.56
CA PRO A 43 -7.73 24.90 3.67
C PRO A 43 -8.24 23.56 3.11
N MET A 44 -7.35 22.56 2.98
CA MET A 44 -7.71 21.21 2.56
C MET A 44 -8.42 20.46 3.69
N ILE A 45 -8.02 20.66 4.95
CA ILE A 45 -8.68 20.08 6.12
C ILE A 45 -10.15 20.54 6.21
N GLU A 46 -10.43 21.82 5.95
CA GLU A 46 -11.82 22.32 5.98
C GLU A 46 -12.69 21.64 4.92
N LYS A 47 -12.16 21.46 3.70
CA LYS A 47 -12.83 20.70 2.65
C LYS A 47 -13.08 19.25 3.06
N LEU A 48 -12.05 18.59 3.60
CA LEU A 48 -12.15 17.22 4.09
C LEU A 48 -13.24 17.06 5.16
N VAL A 49 -13.30 17.98 6.13
CA VAL A 49 -14.34 17.96 7.18
C VAL A 49 -15.74 18.14 6.59
N SER A 50 -15.90 19.06 5.63
CA SER A 50 -17.17 19.27 4.94
C SER A 50 -17.61 18.01 4.18
N GLN A 51 -16.72 17.43 3.39
CA GLN A 51 -16.95 16.21 2.63
C GLN A 51 -17.25 15.01 3.56
N TRP A 52 -16.50 14.89 4.65
CA TRP A 52 -16.66 13.84 5.65
C TRP A 52 -18.02 13.88 6.34
N ARG A 53 -18.60 15.06 6.55
CA ARG A 53 -19.96 15.19 7.09
C ARG A 53 -21.00 14.82 6.04
N ASN A 54 -20.80 15.27 4.81
CA ASN A 54 -21.78 15.12 3.74
C ASN A 54 -21.89 13.70 3.16
N ILE A 55 -20.85 12.88 3.29
CA ILE A 55 -20.82 11.51 2.72
C ILE A 55 -21.95 10.60 3.26
N VAL A 56 -22.51 10.89 4.44
CA VAL A 56 -23.62 10.11 5.05
C VAL A 56 -24.95 10.36 4.34
N HIS A 57 -25.10 11.50 3.66
CA HIS A 57 -26.36 11.87 3.02
C HIS A 57 -26.63 11.10 1.72
N ILE A 58 -25.63 10.37 1.22
CA ILE A 58 -25.73 9.56 0.01
C ILE A 58 -25.86 8.09 0.40
N LYS A 59 -26.74 7.37 -0.30
CA LYS A 59 -26.87 5.92 -0.16
C LYS A 59 -25.83 5.26 -1.07
N TRP A 60 -24.94 4.50 -0.46
CA TRP A 60 -23.89 3.74 -1.14
C TRP A 60 -24.28 2.28 -1.26
N GLU A 61 -23.99 1.66 -2.39
CA GLU A 61 -24.38 0.27 -2.69
C GLU A 61 -23.28 -0.73 -2.28
N SER A 62 -22.01 -0.35 -2.37
CA SER A 62 -20.85 -1.23 -2.16
C SER A 62 -20.40 -1.30 -0.69
N LEU A 63 -21.28 -1.75 0.20
CA LEU A 63 -21.01 -1.91 1.63
C LEU A 63 -20.31 -3.24 1.99
N THR A 64 -19.64 -3.88 1.03
CA THR A 64 -19.04 -5.21 1.23
C THR A 64 -17.54 -5.17 1.44
N SER A 65 -16.86 -4.10 1.03
CA SER A 65 -15.41 -3.96 1.13
C SER A 65 -15.02 -2.49 1.12
N THR A 66 -14.14 -2.08 2.05
CA THR A 66 -13.56 -0.72 2.09
C THR A 66 -13.06 -0.26 0.72
N VAL A 67 -12.34 -1.10 -0.03
CA VAL A 67 -11.79 -0.73 -1.34
C VAL A 67 -12.89 -0.49 -2.36
N LYS A 68 -13.93 -1.34 -2.37
CA LYS A 68 -15.07 -1.17 -3.30
C LYS A 68 -15.90 0.07 -2.96
N PHE A 69 -16.10 0.33 -1.68
CA PHE A 69 -16.77 1.52 -1.19
C PHE A 69 -16.06 2.80 -1.64
N TRP A 70 -14.75 2.93 -1.37
CA TRP A 70 -14.01 4.13 -1.77
C TRP A 70 -13.87 4.27 -3.28
N ASN A 71 -13.80 3.15 -4.02
CA ASN A 71 -13.89 3.19 -5.49
C ASN A 71 -15.26 3.73 -5.98
N GLU A 72 -16.37 3.39 -5.33
CA GLU A 72 -17.69 3.93 -5.63
C GLU A 72 -17.75 5.44 -5.33
N VAL A 73 -17.24 5.85 -4.17
CA VAL A 73 -17.14 7.28 -3.77
C VAL A 73 -16.27 8.06 -4.76
N MET A 74 -15.19 7.45 -5.27
CA MET A 74 -14.32 8.07 -6.29
C MET A 74 -15.03 8.26 -7.63
N GLN A 75 -15.88 7.31 -8.02
CA GLN A 75 -16.61 7.34 -9.29
C GLN A 75 -17.91 8.14 -9.21
N TYR A 76 -18.34 8.50 -7.99
CA TYR A 76 -19.54 9.30 -7.78
C TYR A 76 -19.40 10.68 -8.41
N LYS A 77 -20.42 11.07 -9.17
CA LYS A 77 -20.53 12.38 -9.79
C LYS A 77 -21.85 13.04 -9.43
N ASP A 78 -21.79 14.32 -9.12
CA ASP A 78 -22.97 15.14 -8.89
C ASP A 78 -23.66 15.56 -10.19
N ALA A 79 -24.74 16.34 -10.07
CA ALA A 79 -25.49 16.86 -11.22
C ALA A 79 -24.66 17.80 -12.14
N ALA A 80 -23.49 18.26 -11.68
CA ALA A 80 -22.56 19.08 -12.44
C ALA A 80 -21.38 18.26 -13.02
N ASP A 81 -21.46 16.92 -13.00
CA ASP A 81 -20.43 15.97 -13.43
C ASP A 81 -19.11 16.05 -12.62
N ASN A 82 -19.13 16.67 -11.43
CA ASN A 82 -17.97 16.77 -10.54
C ASN A 82 -18.08 15.77 -9.39
N ASN A 83 -16.94 15.33 -8.84
CA ASN A 83 -16.95 14.52 -7.62
C ASN A 83 -16.83 15.44 -6.38
N PRO A 84 -17.90 15.62 -5.59
CA PRO A 84 -17.88 16.46 -4.39
C PRO A 84 -17.04 15.88 -3.25
N PHE A 85 -16.57 14.63 -3.34
CA PHE A 85 -15.76 13.92 -2.33
C PHE A 85 -14.34 13.58 -2.81
N ALA A 86 -13.86 14.22 -3.88
CA ALA A 86 -12.58 13.89 -4.49
C ALA A 86 -11.42 13.94 -3.48
N GLU A 87 -11.30 15.05 -2.74
CA GLU A 87 -10.26 15.26 -1.74
C GLU A 87 -10.32 14.24 -0.60
N LEU A 88 -11.52 13.93 -0.11
CA LEU A 88 -11.73 12.94 0.93
C LEU A 88 -11.37 11.53 0.45
N CYS A 89 -11.74 11.20 -0.79
CA CYS A 89 -11.44 9.91 -1.37
C CYS A 89 -9.94 9.72 -1.58
N GLU A 90 -9.23 10.73 -2.08
CA GLU A 90 -7.78 10.70 -2.25
C GLU A 90 -7.07 10.51 -0.89
N PHE A 91 -7.52 11.24 0.13
CA PHE A 91 -7.00 11.09 1.49
C PHE A 91 -7.26 9.69 2.05
N ALA A 92 -8.48 9.17 1.90
CA ALA A 92 -8.83 7.84 2.37
C ALA A 92 -8.07 6.73 1.64
N MET A 93 -7.89 6.84 0.32
CA MET A 93 -7.09 5.89 -0.46
C MET A 93 -5.62 5.90 -0.03
N SER A 94 -5.06 7.09 0.25
CA SER A 94 -3.71 7.23 0.80
C SER A 94 -3.58 6.62 2.20
N LEU A 95 -4.63 6.69 3.01
CA LEU A 95 -4.64 6.04 4.32
C LEU A 95 -4.72 4.51 4.20
N ILE A 96 -5.52 3.99 3.26
CA ILE A 96 -5.71 2.55 3.03
C ILE A 96 -4.49 1.91 2.37
N SER A 97 -3.68 2.68 1.64
CA SER A 97 -2.44 2.18 1.05
C SER A 97 -1.40 1.85 2.12
N LEU A 98 -1.48 2.48 3.30
CA LEU A 98 -0.54 2.22 4.39
C LEU A 98 -0.69 0.79 4.94
N PRO A 99 0.42 0.12 5.25
CA PRO A 99 0.42 -1.21 5.84
C PRO A 99 -0.21 -1.12 7.22
N HIS A 100 -1.37 -1.77 7.36
CA HIS A 100 -2.24 -1.67 8.52
C HIS A 100 -1.64 -2.35 9.77
N SER A 101 -0.67 -3.25 9.61
CA SER A 101 -0.10 -3.99 10.73
C SER A 101 1.33 -4.44 10.48
N ASN A 102 2.08 -4.59 11.57
CA ASN A 102 3.36 -5.29 11.59
C ASN A 102 3.25 -6.72 11.04
N ALA A 103 2.05 -7.34 11.06
CA ALA A 103 1.83 -8.67 10.47
C ALA A 103 2.16 -8.72 8.96
N ASP A 104 1.95 -7.63 8.21
CA ASP A 104 2.32 -7.58 6.80
C ASP A 104 3.84 -7.53 6.61
N VAL A 105 4.52 -6.79 7.48
CA VAL A 105 5.99 -6.74 7.55
C VAL A 105 6.57 -8.10 7.95
N GLU A 106 6.01 -8.75 8.97
CA GLU A 106 6.38 -10.11 9.39
C GLU A 106 6.16 -11.15 8.29
N ARG A 107 5.09 -11.01 7.49
CA ARG A 107 4.86 -11.85 6.33
C ARG A 107 5.97 -11.71 5.29
N VAL A 108 6.46 -10.49 5.04
CA VAL A 108 7.60 -10.26 4.15
C VAL A 108 8.87 -10.88 4.73
N PHE A 109 9.13 -10.74 6.03
CA PHE A 109 10.28 -11.37 6.70
C PHE A 109 10.21 -12.90 6.71
N SER A 110 9.01 -13.48 6.82
CA SER A 110 8.80 -14.91 6.65
C SER A 110 9.16 -15.38 5.25
N GLN A 111 8.72 -14.64 4.21
CA GLN A 111 9.13 -14.93 2.83
C GLN A 111 10.64 -14.77 2.61
N MET A 112 11.26 -13.76 3.22
CA MET A 112 12.70 -13.56 3.21
C MET A 112 13.44 -14.76 3.83
N SER A 113 12.91 -15.31 4.94
CA SER A 113 13.43 -16.51 5.60
C SER A 113 13.30 -17.76 4.75
N LEU A 114 12.23 -17.89 3.94
CA LEU A 114 12.12 -18.98 2.95
C LEU A 114 13.15 -18.86 1.83
N VAL A 115 13.51 -17.65 1.42
CA VAL A 115 14.54 -17.39 0.39
C VAL A 115 15.95 -17.59 0.95
N LYS A 116 16.16 -17.29 2.24
CA LYS A 116 17.38 -17.59 3.02
C LYS A 116 17.26 -18.96 3.68
N THR A 117 17.40 -20.03 2.90
CA THR A 117 17.44 -21.39 3.46
C THR A 117 18.73 -21.64 4.24
N LYS A 118 18.74 -22.64 5.13
CA LYS A 118 19.93 -23.02 5.91
C LYS A 118 21.16 -23.36 5.04
N LEU A 119 20.93 -23.88 3.82
CA LEU A 119 21.99 -24.19 2.86
C LEU A 119 22.43 -22.97 2.03
N ARG A 120 21.61 -21.92 1.94
CA ARG A 120 21.86 -20.69 1.17
C ARG A 120 21.71 -19.44 2.05
N ASN A 121 22.47 -19.39 3.14
CA ASN A 121 22.43 -18.28 4.11
C ASN A 121 23.29 -17.07 3.69
N ARG A 122 24.31 -17.27 2.85
CA ARG A 122 25.17 -16.22 2.30
C ARG A 122 24.68 -15.76 0.93
N LEU A 123 23.63 -14.95 0.94
CA LEU A 123 23.14 -14.27 -0.25
C LEU A 123 23.37 -12.76 -0.10
N ALA A 124 23.92 -12.12 -1.13
CA ALA A 124 24.03 -10.67 -1.15
C ALA A 124 22.63 -10.03 -1.05
N VAL A 125 22.50 -8.91 -0.34
CA VAL A 125 21.23 -8.21 -0.13
C VAL A 125 20.57 -7.85 -1.46
N ARG A 126 21.35 -7.41 -2.44
CA ARG A 126 20.87 -7.11 -3.80
C ARG A 126 20.19 -8.31 -4.46
N THR A 127 20.81 -9.48 -4.39
CA THR A 127 20.26 -10.72 -4.96
C THR A 127 19.02 -11.19 -4.19
N LEU A 128 19.00 -11.00 -2.87
CA LEU A 128 17.83 -11.28 -2.05
C LEU A 128 16.64 -10.41 -2.45
N ASN A 129 16.86 -9.10 -2.53
CA ASN A 129 15.84 -8.13 -2.92
C ASN A 129 15.32 -8.44 -4.32
N ALA A 130 16.21 -8.72 -5.29
CA ALA A 130 15.82 -9.12 -6.64
C ALA A 130 14.90 -10.35 -6.65
N ILE A 131 15.20 -11.38 -5.85
CA ILE A 131 14.36 -12.58 -5.76
C ILE A 131 13.00 -12.25 -5.12
N LEU A 132 12.97 -11.43 -4.07
CA LEU A 132 11.73 -10.99 -3.45
C LEU A 132 10.89 -10.18 -4.45
N TYR A 133 11.48 -9.23 -5.17
CA TYR A 133 10.80 -8.46 -6.20
C TYR A 133 10.17 -9.33 -7.28
N VAL A 134 10.91 -10.31 -7.81
CA VAL A 134 10.36 -11.23 -8.80
C VAL A 134 9.21 -12.05 -8.23
N ARG A 135 9.33 -12.57 -6.99
CA ARG A 135 8.26 -13.36 -6.36
C ARG A 135 6.99 -12.54 -6.13
N PHE A 136 7.11 -11.34 -5.55
CA PHE A 136 5.97 -10.47 -5.28
C PHE A 136 5.39 -9.88 -6.57
N GLY A 137 6.23 -9.55 -7.56
CA GLY A 137 5.80 -9.09 -8.88
C GLY A 137 4.99 -10.14 -9.63
N LEU A 138 5.46 -11.39 -9.66
CA LEU A 138 4.72 -12.50 -10.26
C LEU A 138 3.39 -12.76 -9.52
N LYS A 139 3.41 -12.72 -8.19
CA LYS A 139 2.19 -12.85 -7.37
C LYS A 139 1.17 -11.75 -7.67
N ARG A 140 1.62 -10.49 -7.82
CA ARG A 140 0.78 -9.34 -8.19
C ARG A 140 0.17 -9.51 -9.58
N ALA A 141 0.95 -10.04 -10.53
CA ALA A 141 0.47 -10.32 -11.88
C ALA A 141 -0.43 -11.57 -11.98
N GLY A 142 -0.68 -12.28 -10.87
CA GLY A 142 -1.44 -13.53 -10.85
C GLY A 142 -0.76 -14.68 -11.61
N LYS A 143 0.55 -14.60 -11.84
CA LYS A 143 1.34 -15.60 -12.59
C LYS A 143 2.22 -16.40 -11.64
N CYS A 144 2.41 -17.68 -11.95
CA CYS A 144 3.38 -18.53 -11.29
C CYS A 144 4.67 -18.62 -12.12
N CYS A 145 5.79 -19.01 -11.51
CA CYS A 145 7.05 -19.21 -12.22
C CYS A 145 6.94 -20.21 -13.39
N TYR A 146 5.98 -21.14 -13.34
CA TYR A 146 5.71 -22.09 -14.41
C TYR A 146 4.92 -21.50 -15.59
N SER A 147 4.10 -20.46 -15.34
CA SER A 147 3.23 -19.84 -16.35
C SER A 147 3.82 -18.55 -16.92
N TYR A 148 4.94 -18.08 -16.38
CA TYR A 148 5.56 -16.83 -16.81
C TYR A 148 6.61 -17.09 -17.87
N THR A 149 6.35 -16.61 -19.09
CA THR A 149 7.33 -16.60 -20.17
C THR A 149 8.15 -15.32 -20.10
N VAL A 150 9.47 -15.47 -20.02
CA VAL A 150 10.40 -14.34 -20.02
C VAL A 150 10.42 -13.70 -21.41
N PRO A 151 10.36 -12.36 -21.53
CA PRO A 151 10.45 -11.68 -22.82
C PRO A 151 11.72 -12.02 -23.61
N ASP A 152 11.60 -12.19 -24.93
CA ASP A 152 12.70 -12.63 -25.80
C ASP A 152 13.90 -11.68 -25.79
N ASN A 153 13.67 -10.38 -25.63
CA ASN A 153 14.74 -9.39 -25.51
C ASN A 153 15.61 -9.65 -24.27
N VAL A 154 14.99 -10.05 -23.15
CA VAL A 154 15.71 -10.41 -21.92
C VAL A 154 16.45 -11.73 -22.13
N LEU A 155 15.82 -12.74 -22.72
CA LEU A 155 16.46 -14.03 -23.01
C LEU A 155 17.71 -13.88 -23.88
N ARG A 156 17.65 -13.03 -24.91
CA ARG A 156 18.79 -12.74 -25.79
C ARG A 156 19.92 -11.98 -25.10
N SER A 157 19.62 -11.26 -24.03
CA SER A 157 20.62 -10.53 -23.24
C SER A 157 21.31 -11.39 -22.18
N ILE A 158 20.70 -12.51 -21.79
CA ILE A 158 21.30 -13.45 -20.83
C ILE A 158 22.48 -14.14 -21.51
N GLY A 159 23.68 -14.00 -20.92
CA GLY A 159 24.92 -14.55 -21.47
C GLY A 159 25.79 -13.52 -22.22
N THR A 160 25.28 -12.30 -22.46
CA THR A 160 26.07 -11.21 -23.07
C THR A 160 26.90 -10.49 -22.01
N LYS A 161 28.14 -10.10 -22.37
CA LYS A 161 29.07 -9.41 -21.45
C LYS A 161 28.45 -8.14 -20.85
N GLU A 162 27.69 -7.39 -21.64
CA GLU A 162 26.99 -6.16 -21.24
C GLU A 162 26.07 -6.34 -20.01
N TYR A 163 25.44 -7.50 -19.86
CA TYR A 163 24.53 -7.77 -18.74
C TYR A 163 25.26 -8.03 -17.41
N TYR A 164 26.50 -8.50 -17.48
CA TYR A 164 27.33 -8.82 -16.30
C TYR A 164 28.38 -7.75 -16.00
N ASP A 165 28.68 -6.86 -16.95
CA ASP A 165 29.63 -5.74 -16.80
C ASP A 165 29.05 -4.53 -16.06
N SER A 166 27.79 -4.58 -15.62
CA SER A 166 27.18 -3.56 -14.76
C SER A 166 27.79 -3.61 -13.35
N GLY A 167 29.02 -3.11 -13.22
CA GLY A 167 29.66 -2.64 -11.99
C GLY A 167 29.67 -3.63 -10.83
N SER A 168 30.83 -4.27 -10.63
CA SER A 168 31.33 -4.56 -9.29
C SER A 168 31.05 -3.37 -8.36
N GLN A 169 30.10 -3.53 -7.45
CA GLN A 169 29.80 -2.61 -6.38
C GLN A 169 29.88 -3.40 -5.07
N PRO A 170 30.44 -2.78 -4.03
CA PRO A 170 31.39 -3.42 -3.13
C PRO A 170 30.73 -4.45 -2.23
N SER A 171 31.49 -5.50 -1.95
CA SER A 171 31.37 -6.26 -0.71
C SER A 171 31.64 -5.33 0.48
N THR A 172 30.66 -4.54 0.89
CA THR A 172 30.74 -3.80 2.15
C THR A 172 30.13 -4.68 3.24
N SER A 173 30.99 -5.48 3.85
CA SER A 173 30.85 -5.84 5.26
C SER A 173 31.18 -4.60 6.09
N ALA A 174 30.17 -3.82 6.47
CA ALA A 174 30.13 -2.91 7.64
C ALA A 174 28.98 -1.91 7.45
N ASP A 175 28.12 -1.85 8.46
CA ASP A 175 27.25 -0.75 8.88
C ASP A 175 26.31 -0.15 7.82
N VAL A 176 25.05 -0.59 7.90
CA VAL A 176 23.90 -0.04 7.18
C VAL A 176 23.51 1.27 7.86
N ASP A 177 23.82 2.40 7.22
CA ASP A 177 23.01 3.60 7.36
C ASP A 177 21.68 3.32 6.65
N GLU A 178 20.65 3.04 7.44
CA GLU A 178 19.25 3.02 7.04
C GLU A 178 18.89 4.46 6.69
N ASP A 179 18.53 4.80 5.43
CA ASP A 179 17.58 5.91 5.17
C ASP A 179 17.18 6.16 3.69
N GLU A 180 17.81 5.57 2.65
CA GLU A 180 17.47 5.99 1.26
C GLU A 180 16.52 5.10 0.43
N ASP A 181 16.09 3.92 0.90
CA ASP A 181 15.28 2.98 0.07
C ASP A 181 13.77 2.94 0.38
N LEU A 182 13.25 3.85 1.21
CA LEU A 182 11.83 3.87 1.60
C LEU A 182 10.88 4.51 0.55
N ASN A 183 11.40 5.10 -0.53
CA ASN A 183 10.59 5.96 -1.41
C ASN A 183 9.97 5.27 -2.64
N ILE A 184 9.85 3.93 -2.67
CA ILE A 184 9.24 3.20 -3.80
C ILE A 184 8.11 2.25 -3.35
N LEU A 185 7.73 2.25 -2.07
CA LEU A 185 6.71 1.31 -1.58
C LEU A 185 5.26 1.77 -1.79
N PHE A 186 5.00 3.02 -2.19
CA PHE A 186 3.66 3.53 -2.47
C PHE A 186 3.68 4.38 -3.75
N PRO A 187 3.16 3.89 -4.89
CA PRO A 187 2.59 4.78 -5.90
C PRO A 187 1.30 5.44 -5.37
#